data_AF-A0AAN8P2V2-F1
#
_entry.id   AF-A0AAN8P2V2-F1
#
_cell.length_a   1.000
_cell.length_b   1.000
_cell.length_c   1.000
_cell.angle_alpha   90.00
_cell.angle_beta   90.00
_cell.angle_gamma   90.00
#
_symmetry.space_group_name_H-M   'P 1'
#
loop_
_entity.id
_entity.type
_entity.pdbx_description
1 polymer ?
#
loop_
_entity_poly.entity_id
_entity_poly.type
_entity_poly.pdbx_seq_one_letter_code
_entity_poly.pdbx_strand_id
1 'polypeptide(L)' 'MVMLTHNLLITSKQGSLVMWDVRTGEPVRIVRLGNSDQSVFVKQILNLGDSVVCDYGSQLRIVKFPIITDKTE' A
#
# COMPACT_ATOMS: atom_id res chain seq x y z
N MET A 1 -1.42 4.70 -8.04
CA MET A 1 -0.50 5.07 -6.95
C MET A 1 -1.16 6.13 -6.09
N VAL A 2 -0.91 6.15 -4.77
CA VAL A 2 -1.45 7.19 -3.85
C VAL A 2 -0.42 7.54 -2.79
N MET A 3 -0.40 8.80 -2.35
CA MET A 3 0.32 9.17 -1.13
C MET A 3 -0.48 8.72 0.08
N LEU A 4 0.14 7.94 0.98
CA LEU A 4 -0.44 7.57 2.28
C LEU A 4 -0.18 8.68 3.31
N THR A 5 1.04 9.22 3.32
CA THR A 5 1.45 10.41 4.09
C THR A 5 2.28 11.33 3.19
N HIS A 6 2.83 12.42 3.72
CA HIS A 6 3.71 13.31 2.96
C HIS A 6 5.02 12.64 2.48
N ASN A 7 5.50 11.58 3.17
CA ASN A 7 6.73 10.87 2.82
C ASN A 7 6.51 9.42 2.36
N LEU A 8 5.29 8.89 2.50
CA LEU A 8 5.00 7.50 2.17
C LEU A 8 4.11 7.40 0.93
N LEU A 9 4.64 6.77 -0.11
CA LEU A 9 3.93 6.51 -1.36
C LEU A 9 3.55 5.04 -1.45
N ILE A 10 2.31 4.76 -1.87
CA ILE A 10 1.82 3.42 -2.16
C ILE A 10 1.71 3.25 -3.68
N THR A 11 2.41 2.24 -4.20
CA THR A 11 2.29 1.79 -5.59
C THR A 11 1.78 0.35 -5.66
N SER A 12 1.25 -0.04 -6.81
CA SER A 12 0.94 -1.45 -7.09
C SER A 12 2.13 -2.12 -7.74
N LYS A 13 2.31 -3.39 -7.39
CA LYS A 13 3.09 -4.39 -8.12
C LYS A 13 2.16 -5.59 -8.35
N GLN A 14 2.52 -6.49 -9.27
CA GLN A 14 1.75 -7.72 -9.45
C GLN A 14 1.51 -8.42 -8.10
N GLY A 15 0.25 -8.73 -7.79
CA GLY A 15 -0.14 -9.42 -6.55
C GLY A 15 0.08 -8.65 -5.25
N SER A 16 0.55 -7.40 -5.27
CA SER A 16 1.04 -6.72 -4.08
C SER A 16 0.94 -5.20 -4.14
N LEU A 17 0.97 -4.57 -2.96
CA LEU A 17 1.24 -3.14 -2.82
C LEU A 17 2.65 -2.94 -2.29
N VAL A 18 3.32 -1.88 -2.71
CA VAL A 18 4.64 -1.49 -2.22
C VAL A 18 4.53 -0.10 -1.60
N MET A 19 5.02 0.02 -0.37
CA MET A 19 5.16 1.28 0.35
C MET A 19 6.60 1.77 0.21
N TRP A 20 6.77 3.02 -0.22
CA TRP A 20 8.05 3.66 -0.49
C TRP A 20 8.26 4.86 0.42
N ASP A 21 9.48 5.06 0.90
CA ASP A 21 9.90 6.36 1.43
C ASP A 21 10.35 7.21 0.24
N VAL A 22 9.60 8.25 -0.10
CA VAL A 22 9.89 9.08 -1.27
C VAL A 22 11.13 9.94 -1.10
N ARG A 23 11.63 10.13 0.13
CA ARG A 23 12.84 10.92 0.41
C ARG A 23 14.10 10.13 0.05
N THR A 24 14.08 8.82 0.27
CA THR A 24 15.21 7.93 -0.01
C THR A 24 15.05 7.19 -1.34
N GLY A 25 13.81 7.02 -1.82
CA GLY A 25 13.48 6.20 -2.98
C GLY A 25 13.43 4.70 -2.65
N GLU A 26 13.61 4.31 -1.40
CA GLU A 26 13.71 2.91 -0.98
C GLU A 26 12.34 2.31 -0.62
N PRO A 27 12.11 1.02 -0.91
CA PRO A 27 10.90 0.33 -0.50
C PRO A 27 10.93 0.05 1.01
N VAL A 28 9.94 0.57 1.73
CA VAL A 28 9.77 0.36 3.18
C VAL A 28 9.10 -0.97 3.47
N ARG A 29 8.09 -1.36 2.67
CA ARG A 29 7.33 -2.60 2.88
C ARG A 29 6.63 -3.08 1.62
N ILE A 30 6.54 -4.40 1.46
CA ILE A 30 5.70 -5.05 0.43
C ILE A 30 4.55 -5.76 1.13
N VAL A 31 3.32 -5.44 0.73
CA VAL A 31 2.09 -6.09 1.23
C VAL A 31 1.57 -7.02 0.14
N ARG A 32 1.65 -8.33 0.39
CA ARG A 32 1.06 -9.35 -0.50
C ARG A 32 -0.44 -9.41 -0.27
N LEU A 33 -1.21 -9.36 -1.35
CA LEU A 33 -2.68 -9.35 -1.28
C LEU A 33 -3.30 -10.75 -1.44
N GLY A 34 -2.54 -11.72 -1.92
CA GLY A 34 -2.98 -13.10 -2.16
C GLY A 34 -1.89 -14.14 -1.88
N ASN A 35 -2.27 -15.43 -1.97
CA ASN A 35 -1.50 -16.51 -1.35
C ASN A 35 -0.43 -17.18 -2.23
N SER A 36 -0.45 -17.10 -3.57
CA SER A 36 0.53 -17.89 -4.34
C SER A 36 0.88 -17.39 -5.74
N ASP A 37 -0.08 -17.10 -6.62
CA ASP A 37 0.23 -16.89 -8.04
C ASP A 37 0.61 -15.44 -8.40
N GLN A 38 0.29 -14.47 -7.52
CA GLN A 38 0.43 -13.03 -7.76
C GLN A 38 -0.10 -12.58 -9.13
N SER A 39 -1.02 -13.32 -9.76
CA SER A 39 -1.42 -13.10 -11.16
C SER A 39 -2.30 -11.85 -11.33
N VAL A 40 -2.92 -11.43 -10.24
CA VAL A 40 -3.85 -10.31 -10.19
C VAL A 40 -3.11 -8.98 -10.14
N PHE A 41 -3.51 -8.07 -11.04
CA PHE A 41 -3.03 -6.69 -11.06
C PHE A 41 -4.01 -5.78 -10.32
N VAL A 42 -3.48 -4.97 -9.40
CA VAL A 42 -4.22 -3.87 -8.77
C VAL A 42 -4.27 -2.69 -9.74
N LYS A 43 -5.48 -2.23 -10.09
CA LYS A 43 -5.70 -1.15 -11.06
C LYS A 43 -6.01 0.19 -10.39
N GLN A 44 -6.67 0.15 -9.25
CA GLN A 44 -7.16 1.29 -8.49
C GLN A 44 -6.66 1.19 -7.06
N ILE A 45 -6.21 2.35 -6.56
CA ILE A 45 -5.71 2.52 -5.21
C ILE A 45 -6.31 3.83 -4.72
N LEU A 46 -6.97 3.81 -3.57
CA LEU A 46 -7.60 4.96 -2.94
C LEU A 46 -7.08 5.09 -1.50
N ASN A 47 -6.69 6.30 -1.11
CA ASN A 47 -6.29 6.58 0.26
C ASN A 47 -7.53 6.64 1.18
N LEU A 48 -7.43 6.03 2.36
CA LEU A 48 -8.42 6.04 3.43
C LEU A 48 -7.73 6.33 4.78
N GLY A 49 -7.04 7.46 4.89
CA GLY A 49 -6.38 7.91 6.12
C GLY A 49 -5.10 7.11 6.43
N ASP A 50 -5.18 6.20 7.40
CA ASP A 50 -4.09 5.28 7.76
C ASP A 50 -4.08 3.99 6.91
N SER A 51 -5.00 3.91 5.95
CA SER A 51 -5.30 2.70 5.20
C SER A 51 -5.42 3.01 3.70
N VAL A 52 -5.42 1.96 2.90
CA VAL A 52 -5.66 2.04 1.46
C VAL A 52 -6.74 1.05 1.07
N VAL A 53 -7.64 1.48 0.19
CA VAL A 53 -8.57 0.61 -0.51
C VAL A 53 -8.05 0.34 -1.91
N CYS A 54 -8.08 -0.91 -2.36
CA CYS A 54 -7.68 -1.30 -3.71
C CYS A 54 -8.54 -2.42 -4.28
N ASP A 55 -8.61 -2.52 -5.60
CA ASP A 55 -9.19 -3.68 -6.28
C ASP A 55 -8.21 -4.85 -6.31
N TYR A 56 -8.73 -6.07 -6.18
CA TYR A 56 -7.97 -7.29 -6.32
C TYR A 56 -8.86 -8.41 -6.85
N GLY A 57 -8.86 -8.60 -8.17
CA GLY A 57 -9.71 -9.57 -8.84
C GLY A 57 -11.17 -9.15 -8.72
N SER A 58 -12.01 -10.00 -8.12
CA SER A 58 -13.43 -9.72 -7.87
C SER A 58 -13.71 -9.09 -6.50
N GLN A 59 -12.68 -8.67 -5.77
CA GLN A 59 -12.80 -8.18 -4.40
C GLN A 59 -12.20 -6.78 -4.25
N LEU A 60 -12.77 -5.98 -3.35
CA LEU A 60 -12.10 -4.81 -2.79
C LEU A 60 -11.35 -5.24 -1.52
N ARG A 61 -10.14 -4.73 -1.35
CA ARG A 61 -9.30 -4.99 -0.18
C ARG A 61 -8.94 -3.69 0.51
N ILE A 62 -9.04 -3.71 1.83
CA ILE A 62 -8.56 -2.62 2.69
C ILE A 62 -7.25 -3.09 3.32
N VAL A 63 -6.18 -2.36 3.07
CA VAL A 63 -4.86 -2.60 3.67
C VAL A 63 -4.60 -1.50 4.69
N LYS A 64 -4.54 -1.89 5.96
CA LYS A 64 -4.10 -1.00 7.04
C LYS A 64 -2.59 -0.94 7.07
N PHE A 65 -2.04 0.27 7.12
CA PHE A 65 -0.64 0.48 7.41
C PHE A 65 -0.57 1.04 8.82
N PRO A 66 -0.03 0.30 9.81
CA PRO A 66 0.21 0.86 11.12
C PRO A 66 1.31 1.93 10.97
N ILE A 67 0.88 3.17 10.75
CA ILE A 67 1.76 4.33 10.80
C ILE A 67 2.08 4.49 12.27
N ILE A 68 3.31 4.20 12.66
CA ILE A 68 3.80 4.59 13.99
C ILE A 68 3.83 6.11 13.94
N THR A 69 2.75 6.75 14.36
CA THR A 69 2.85 8.10 14.90
C THR A 69 3.74 7.96 16.12
N ASP A 70 4.97 8.45 16.02
CA ASP A 70 5.73 8.75 17.22
C ASP A 70 4.79 9.54 18.12
N LYS A 71 4.45 8.98 19.27
CA LYS A 71 3.89 9.75 20.37
C LYS A 71 5.02 10.70 20.77
N THR A 72 5.11 11.85 20.11
CA THR A 72 5.76 13.01 20.70
C THR A 72 4.90 13.39 21.91
N GLU A 73 5.41 12.97 23.07
CA GLU A 73 5.19 13.41 24.45
C GLU A 73 3.83 14.04 24.81
#